data_AF-A0A2K0ULT7-F1
#
_entry.id   AF-A0A2K0ULT7-F1
#
_cell.length_a   1.000
_cell.length_b   1.000
_cell.length_c   1.000
_cell.angle_alpha   90.00
_cell.angle_beta   90.00
_cell.angle_gamma   90.00
#
_symmetry.space_group_name_H-M   'P 1'
#
loop_
_entity.id
_entity.type
_entity.pdbx_description
1 polymer ?
#
loop_
_entity_poly.entity_id
_entity_poly.type
_entity_poly.pdbx_seq_one_letter_code
_entity_poly.pdbx_strand_id
1 'polypeptide(L)'
;MKASIDRIVEIHQVFVTYEEQIVASDIDSSHRSAEKKQLLKRMSKFYGSWNNLHPRHRLLEALHGFYRYKEKNLPELERWKTLYDNASPQQKMLLEDTVQYSQKFASVANLITANHELCQEVLQSALEFYDIHPSELEQFVRDRESHGHTADRVSVSQGLKHLVRDWSDEGDVERIQAFPIILRSLHNLFPNRENQRVRILLPGSGLGRLGHEIAALRGFEVTNNEWSMYMNTLYRFIEKQKDMNNRKVHPFVDSWSHHSTSANMMRGVLFPDKYINSNDVLLVEGT
;
A
#
# COMPACT_ATOMS: atom_id res chain seq x y z
N MET A 1 10.69 68.71 26.15
CA MET A 1 11.03 67.95 24.94
C MET A 1 10.30 66.62 25.00
N LYS A 2 9.23 66.44 24.20
CA LYS A 2 8.53 65.16 24.05
C LYS A 2 9.00 64.53 22.75
N ALA A 3 9.54 63.31 22.84
CA ALA A 3 10.00 62.52 21.71
C ALA A 3 8.81 62.10 20.82
N SER A 4 8.95 62.32 19.51
CA SER A 4 8.02 61.81 18.50
C SER A 4 8.50 60.41 18.11
N ILE A 5 7.65 59.41 18.28
CA ILE A 5 7.92 58.02 17.96
C ILE A 5 7.84 57.87 16.43
N ASP A 6 8.97 57.55 15.80
CA ASP A 6 9.02 57.18 14.39
C ASP A 6 8.24 55.89 14.15
N ARG A 7 7.53 55.87 13.01
CA ARG A 7 6.56 54.86 12.58
C ARG A 7 7.00 53.42 12.87
N ILE A 8 6.13 52.67 13.55
CA ILE A 8 6.22 51.20 13.65
C ILE A 8 5.80 50.62 12.30
N VAL A 9 6.69 49.88 11.64
CA VAL A 9 6.40 49.13 10.41
C VAL A 9 6.23 47.67 10.78
N GLU A 10 5.04 47.13 10.49
CA GLU A 10 4.70 45.73 10.72
C GLU A 10 4.98 44.92 9.43
N ILE A 11 5.99 44.06 9.46
CA ILE A 11 6.39 43.24 8.31
C ILE A 11 5.63 41.91 8.37
N HIS A 12 4.72 41.70 7.42
CA HIS A 12 4.07 40.41 7.22
C HIS A 12 4.85 39.61 6.17
N GLN A 13 5.56 38.57 6.60
CA GLN A 13 6.18 37.60 5.71
C GLN A 13 5.14 36.53 5.35
N VAL A 14 4.69 36.53 4.10
CA VAL A 14 3.83 35.48 3.54
C VAL A 14 4.72 34.54 2.74
N PHE A 15 4.82 33.28 3.17
CA PHE A 15 5.44 32.24 2.37
C PHE A 15 4.45 31.82 1.28
N VAL A 16 4.67 32.29 0.07
CA VAL A 16 3.93 31.81 -1.11
C VAL A 16 4.65 30.58 -1.63
N THR A 17 4.10 29.40 -1.33
CA THR A 17 4.50 28.16 -2.02
C THR A 17 3.91 28.22 -3.42
N TYR A 18 4.77 28.48 -4.41
CA TYR A 18 4.39 28.37 -5.82
C TYR A 18 4.52 26.89 -6.20
N GLU A 19 3.39 26.17 -6.26
CA GLU A 19 3.33 24.94 -7.06
C GLU A 19 3.39 25.37 -8.52
N GLU A 20 4.58 25.32 -9.11
CA GLU A 20 4.65 25.15 -10.56
C GLU A 20 3.89 23.85 -10.86
N GLN A 21 2.68 23.97 -11.40
CA GLN A 21 2.15 22.94 -12.27
C GLN A 21 3.09 22.85 -13.47
N ILE A 22 4.20 22.13 -13.27
CA ILE A 22 4.96 21.57 -14.37
C ILE A 22 3.92 20.72 -15.09
N VAL A 23 3.50 21.19 -16.25
CA VAL A 23 2.76 20.40 -17.23
C VAL A 23 3.62 19.15 -17.42
N ALA A 24 3.28 18.07 -16.71
CA ALA A 24 3.82 16.76 -16.97
C ALA A 24 3.62 16.58 -18.46
N SER A 25 4.72 16.61 -19.21
CA SER A 25 4.68 16.76 -20.67
C SER A 25 3.65 15.78 -21.23
N ASP A 26 2.79 16.21 -22.16
CA ASP A 26 1.73 15.39 -22.77
C ASP A 26 2.24 14.03 -23.30
N ILE A 27 3.55 13.89 -23.45
CA ILE A 27 4.28 12.67 -23.80
C ILE A 27 4.17 11.58 -22.72
N ASP A 28 4.21 11.92 -21.42
CA ASP A 28 4.23 10.94 -20.31
C ASP A 28 2.83 10.37 -20.03
N SER A 29 1.80 11.23 -20.06
CA SER A 29 0.40 10.81 -20.00
C SER A 29 0.04 9.86 -21.18
N SER A 30 0.64 10.09 -22.36
CA SER A 30 0.49 9.22 -23.53
C SER A 30 1.13 7.85 -23.32
N HIS A 31 2.32 7.78 -22.71
CA HIS A 31 3.04 6.53 -22.46
C HIS A 31 2.31 5.64 -21.45
N ARG A 32 1.74 6.25 -20.40
CA ARG A 32 0.90 5.57 -19.41
C ARG A 32 -0.41 5.07 -19.98
N SER A 33 -1.08 5.90 -20.77
CA SER A 33 -2.31 5.52 -21.45
C SER A 33 -2.06 4.35 -22.41
N ALA A 34 -0.92 4.38 -23.12
CA ALA A 34 -0.48 3.28 -23.96
C ALA A 34 -0.19 2.02 -23.15
N GLU A 35 0.54 2.12 -22.03
CA GLU A 35 0.82 0.97 -21.16
C GLU A 35 -0.46 0.39 -20.54
N LYS A 36 -1.38 1.23 -20.04
CA LYS A 36 -2.68 0.77 -19.53
C LYS A 36 -3.45 0.01 -20.61
N LYS A 37 -3.49 0.53 -21.85
CA LYS A 37 -4.15 -0.16 -22.97
C LYS A 37 -3.50 -1.51 -23.27
N GLN A 38 -2.17 -1.59 -23.23
CA GLN A 38 -1.46 -2.86 -23.42
C GLN A 38 -1.70 -3.84 -22.27
N LEU A 39 -1.68 -3.35 -21.02
CA LEU A 39 -2.00 -4.12 -19.83
C LEU A 39 -3.40 -4.72 -19.91
N LEU A 40 -4.42 -3.92 -20.21
CA LEU A 40 -5.79 -4.41 -20.36
C LEU A 40 -5.93 -5.43 -21.49
N LYS A 41 -5.18 -5.26 -22.60
CA LYS A 41 -5.09 -6.28 -23.65
C LYS A 41 -4.52 -7.59 -23.12
N ARG A 42 -3.42 -7.55 -22.35
CA ARG A 42 -2.79 -8.73 -21.74
C ARG A 42 -3.65 -9.36 -20.64
N MET A 43 -4.48 -8.56 -19.97
CA MET A 43 -5.44 -9.01 -18.97
C MET A 43 -6.69 -9.63 -19.58
N SER A 44 -6.99 -9.43 -20.87
CA SER A 44 -8.17 -10.04 -21.49
C SER A 44 -8.15 -11.56 -21.35
N LYS A 45 -9.28 -12.19 -20.98
CA LYS A 45 -9.39 -13.66 -20.88
C LYS A 45 -9.07 -14.39 -22.19
N PHE A 46 -9.14 -13.68 -23.31
CA PHE A 46 -8.82 -14.19 -24.64
C PHE A 46 -7.33 -14.06 -25.00
N TYR A 47 -6.51 -13.50 -24.11
CA TYR A 47 -5.08 -13.32 -24.32
C TYR A 47 -4.30 -14.49 -23.71
N GLY A 48 -3.81 -15.39 -24.56
CA GLY A 48 -3.06 -16.57 -24.11
C GLY A 48 -3.95 -17.62 -23.45
N SER A 49 -3.34 -18.54 -22.71
CA SER A 49 -4.07 -19.64 -22.05
C SER A 49 -4.64 -19.20 -20.70
N TRP A 50 -5.93 -19.45 -20.48
CA TRP A 50 -6.57 -19.23 -19.18
C TRP A 50 -6.15 -20.29 -18.16
N ASN A 51 -5.13 -19.97 -17.36
CA ASN A 51 -4.61 -20.82 -16.28
C ASN A 51 -4.17 -19.94 -15.09
N ASN A 52 -3.60 -20.55 -14.05
CA ASN A 52 -3.13 -19.85 -12.85
C ASN A 52 -1.98 -18.86 -13.08
N LEU A 53 -1.28 -18.92 -14.22
CA LEU A 53 -0.24 -17.96 -14.61
C LEU A 53 -0.83 -16.77 -15.39
N HIS A 54 -2.04 -16.90 -15.93
CA HIS A 54 -2.71 -15.83 -16.66
C HIS A 54 -2.85 -14.59 -15.77
N PRO A 55 -2.47 -13.38 -16.25
CA PRO A 55 -2.39 -12.19 -15.41
C PRO A 55 -3.74 -11.80 -14.80
N ARG A 56 -4.87 -11.90 -15.53
CA ARG A 56 -6.21 -11.69 -14.95
C ARG A 56 -6.63 -12.76 -13.95
N HIS A 57 -6.15 -14.00 -14.09
CA HIS A 57 -6.41 -15.02 -13.08
C HIS A 57 -5.63 -14.70 -11.80
N ARG A 58 -4.34 -14.35 -11.92
CA ARG A 58 -3.51 -13.90 -10.78
C ARG A 58 -4.10 -12.66 -10.09
N LEU A 59 -4.66 -11.74 -10.87
CA LEU A 59 -5.36 -10.57 -10.34
C LEU A 59 -6.62 -10.98 -9.58
N LEU A 60 -7.48 -11.82 -10.15
CA LEU A 60 -8.69 -12.29 -9.48
C LEU A 60 -8.38 -13.09 -8.20
N GLU A 61 -7.28 -13.85 -8.16
CA GLU A 61 -6.77 -14.49 -6.93
C GLU A 61 -6.40 -13.46 -5.85
N ALA A 62 -5.69 -12.39 -6.24
CA ALA A 62 -5.35 -11.33 -5.31
C ALA A 62 -6.61 -10.62 -4.77
N LEU A 63 -7.56 -10.32 -5.66
CA LEU A 63 -8.84 -9.72 -5.30
C LEU A 63 -9.68 -10.64 -4.41
N HIS A 64 -9.67 -11.97 -4.62
CA HIS A 64 -10.31 -12.94 -3.71
C HIS A 64 -9.74 -12.84 -2.29
N GLY A 65 -8.41 -12.71 -2.17
CA GLY A 65 -7.72 -12.45 -0.91
C GLY A 65 -8.27 -11.24 -0.16
N PHE A 66 -8.29 -10.08 -0.82
CA PHE A 66 -8.81 -8.84 -0.23
C PHE A 66 -10.31 -8.94 0.08
N TYR A 67 -11.09 -9.52 -0.84
CA TYR A 67 -12.53 -9.72 -0.70
C TYR A 67 -12.90 -10.51 0.56
N ARG A 68 -12.12 -11.57 0.89
CA ARG A 68 -12.34 -12.44 2.05
C ARG A 68 -11.46 -12.11 3.27
N TYR A 69 -10.87 -10.91 3.34
CA TYR A 69 -9.88 -10.59 4.38
C TYR A 69 -10.39 -10.88 5.81
N LYS A 70 -11.62 -10.46 6.14
CA LYS A 70 -12.19 -10.64 7.48
C LYS A 70 -12.44 -12.11 7.78
N GLU A 71 -13.08 -12.81 6.85
CA GLU A 71 -13.41 -14.24 6.96
C GLU A 71 -12.17 -15.12 7.08
N LYS A 72 -11.03 -14.68 6.54
CA LYS A 72 -9.75 -15.40 6.68
C LYS A 72 -9.00 -15.09 7.97
N ASN A 73 -9.23 -13.95 8.61
CA ASN A 73 -8.51 -13.57 9.84
C ASN A 73 -9.29 -13.89 11.13
N LEU A 74 -10.63 -13.88 11.11
CA LEU A 74 -11.43 -14.20 12.29
C LEU A 74 -11.25 -15.63 12.84
N PRO A 75 -11.09 -16.70 12.02
CA PRO A 75 -10.94 -18.05 12.55
C PRO A 75 -9.74 -18.22 13.48
N GLU A 76 -8.64 -17.51 13.22
CA GLU A 76 -7.46 -17.54 14.09
C GLU A 76 -7.72 -16.82 15.43
N LEU A 77 -8.50 -15.74 15.41
CA LEU A 77 -8.95 -15.07 16.63
C LEU A 77 -9.83 -15.98 17.49
N GLU A 78 -10.78 -16.68 16.86
CA GLU A 78 -11.65 -17.64 17.55
C GLU A 78 -10.87 -18.84 18.10
N ARG A 79 -9.80 -19.27 17.40
CA ARG A 79 -8.87 -20.28 17.91
C ARG A 79 -8.20 -19.81 19.20
N TRP A 80 -7.69 -18.59 19.26
CA TRP A 80 -7.09 -18.04 20.49
C TRP A 80 -8.11 -17.88 21.62
N LYS A 81 -9.34 -17.48 21.30
CA LYS A 81 -10.43 -17.37 22.27
C LYS A 81 -10.77 -18.74 22.86
N THR A 82 -10.89 -19.77 22.02
CA THR A 82 -11.14 -21.16 22.46
C THR A 82 -10.03 -21.66 23.39
N LEU A 83 -8.76 -21.35 23.08
CA LEU A 83 -7.63 -21.71 23.94
C LEU A 83 -7.70 -21.00 25.31
N TYR A 84 -8.07 -19.73 25.33
CA TYR A 84 -8.31 -18.99 26.56
C TYR A 84 -9.47 -19.61 27.36
N ASP A 85 -10.59 -19.93 26.70
CA ASP A 85 -11.77 -20.49 27.35
C ASP A 85 -11.49 -21.85 28.00
N ASN A 86 -10.57 -22.62 27.44
CA ASN A 86 -10.13 -23.91 28.00
C ASN A 86 -9.03 -23.79 29.08
N ALA A 87 -8.51 -22.59 29.36
CA ALA A 87 -7.53 -22.37 30.42
C ALA A 87 -8.15 -22.53 31.81
N SER A 88 -7.34 -22.90 32.81
CA SER A 88 -7.82 -23.07 34.18
C SER A 88 -8.25 -21.73 34.80
N PRO A 89 -9.12 -21.72 35.82
CA PRO A 89 -9.52 -20.49 36.51
C PRO A 89 -8.33 -19.67 37.03
N GLN A 90 -7.29 -20.34 37.54
CA GLN A 90 -6.08 -19.68 38.05
C GLN A 90 -5.28 -19.01 36.93
N GLN A 91 -5.16 -19.67 35.77
CA GLN A 91 -4.49 -19.11 34.60
C GLN A 91 -5.26 -17.90 34.05
N LYS A 92 -6.59 -18.01 33.94
CA LYS A 92 -7.44 -16.89 33.52
C LYS A 92 -7.31 -15.70 34.46
N MET A 93 -7.37 -15.93 35.77
CA MET A 93 -7.20 -14.87 36.77
C MET A 93 -5.87 -14.12 36.60
N LEU A 94 -4.76 -14.85 36.42
CA LEU A 94 -3.45 -14.24 36.17
C LEU A 94 -3.42 -13.44 34.85
N LEU A 95 -3.98 -13.99 33.77
CA LEU A 95 -4.03 -13.32 32.47
C LEU A 95 -4.85 -12.03 32.51
N GLU A 96 -5.98 -12.02 33.21
CA GLU A 96 -6.83 -10.85 33.35
C GLU A 96 -6.19 -9.78 34.24
N ASP A 97 -5.59 -10.17 35.36
CA ASP A 97 -4.89 -9.24 36.28
C ASP A 97 -3.67 -8.60 35.61
N THR A 98 -2.90 -9.37 34.83
CA THR A 98 -1.64 -8.89 34.24
C THR A 98 -1.85 -8.10 32.95
N VAL A 99 -2.72 -8.57 32.05
CA VAL A 99 -2.80 -8.05 30.67
C VAL A 99 -4.21 -7.89 30.13
N GLN A 100 -5.26 -8.07 30.96
CA GLN A 100 -6.67 -7.95 30.55
C GLN A 100 -6.96 -8.72 29.25
N TYR A 101 -6.51 -9.98 29.22
CA TYR A 101 -6.38 -10.75 27.98
C TYR A 101 -7.70 -10.88 27.21
N SER A 102 -8.81 -11.08 27.92
CA SER A 102 -10.15 -11.20 27.36
C SER A 102 -10.60 -9.98 26.55
N GLN A 103 -10.22 -8.77 26.96
CA GLN A 103 -10.59 -7.54 26.26
C GLN A 103 -9.96 -7.45 24.86
N LYS A 104 -8.79 -8.09 24.67
CA LYS A 104 -8.06 -8.06 23.40
C LYS A 104 -8.86 -8.68 22.26
N PHE A 105 -9.71 -9.68 22.54
CA PHE A 105 -10.50 -10.34 21.51
C PHE A 105 -11.45 -9.36 20.81
N ALA A 106 -12.20 -8.58 21.59
CA ALA A 106 -13.11 -7.58 21.04
C ALA A 106 -12.35 -6.48 20.28
N SER A 107 -11.24 -5.99 20.85
CA SER A 107 -10.39 -5.00 20.19
C SER A 107 -9.85 -5.51 18.85
N VAL A 108 -9.27 -6.71 18.80
CA VAL A 108 -8.72 -7.28 17.57
C VAL A 108 -9.81 -7.56 16.54
N ALA A 109 -10.99 -8.03 16.94
CA ALA A 109 -12.12 -8.20 16.02
C ALA A 109 -12.54 -6.89 15.34
N ASN A 110 -12.55 -5.79 16.10
CA ASN A 110 -12.84 -4.46 15.56
C ASN A 110 -11.73 -3.99 14.60
N LEU A 111 -10.46 -4.22 14.93
CA LEU A 111 -9.34 -3.84 14.06
C LEU A 111 -9.25 -4.69 12.78
N ILE A 112 -9.62 -5.98 12.85
CA ILE A 112 -9.79 -6.82 11.65
C ILE A 112 -10.91 -6.25 10.78
N THR A 113 -12.00 -5.74 11.37
CA THR A 113 -13.08 -5.09 10.63
C THR A 113 -12.62 -3.80 9.97
N ALA A 114 -11.86 -2.95 10.67
CA ALA A 114 -11.29 -1.73 10.08
C ALA A 114 -10.33 -2.04 8.91
N ASN A 115 -9.47 -3.05 9.04
CA ASN A 115 -8.63 -3.48 7.90
C ASN A 115 -9.46 -4.06 6.75
N HIS A 116 -10.57 -4.74 7.04
CA HIS A 116 -11.45 -5.25 5.99
C HIS A 116 -12.09 -4.12 5.19
N GLU A 117 -12.54 -3.06 5.86
CA GLU A 117 -13.06 -1.85 5.19
C GLU A 117 -12.02 -1.26 4.24
N LEU A 118 -10.76 -1.13 4.70
CA LEU A 118 -9.65 -0.73 3.84
C LEU A 118 -9.46 -1.70 2.64
N CYS A 119 -9.52 -3.03 2.87
CA CYS A 119 -9.43 -4.01 1.80
C CYS A 119 -10.57 -3.87 0.77
N GLN A 120 -11.79 -3.50 1.20
CA GLN A 120 -12.90 -3.23 0.28
C GLN A 120 -12.67 -1.97 -0.55
N GLU A 121 -12.07 -0.91 0.02
CA GLU A 121 -11.70 0.27 -0.75
C GLU A 121 -10.61 -0.04 -1.80
N VAL A 122 -9.61 -0.83 -1.42
CA VAL A 122 -8.56 -1.34 -2.32
C VAL A 122 -9.18 -2.16 -3.46
N LEU A 123 -10.12 -3.05 -3.11
CA LEU A 123 -10.87 -3.87 -4.08
C LEU A 123 -11.62 -2.99 -5.08
N GLN A 124 -12.40 -2.03 -4.59
CA GLN A 124 -13.17 -1.11 -5.44
C GLN A 124 -12.25 -0.34 -6.39
N SER A 125 -11.11 0.15 -5.87
CA SER A 125 -10.14 0.86 -6.69
C SER A 125 -9.58 -0.01 -7.83
N ALA A 126 -9.31 -1.29 -7.55
CA ALA A 126 -8.81 -2.24 -8.53
C ALA A 126 -9.88 -2.61 -9.56
N LEU A 127 -11.12 -2.89 -9.15
CA LEU A 127 -12.23 -3.19 -10.06
C LEU A 127 -12.40 -2.09 -11.11
N GLU A 128 -12.34 -0.83 -10.68
CA GLU A 128 -12.37 0.35 -11.57
C GLU A 128 -11.14 0.46 -12.47
N PHE A 129 -9.94 0.19 -11.96
CA PHE A 129 -8.71 0.36 -12.75
C PHE A 129 -8.59 -0.69 -13.87
N TYR A 130 -8.97 -1.94 -13.56
CA TYR A 130 -8.79 -3.12 -14.42
C TYR A 130 -10.03 -3.50 -15.24
N ASP A 131 -11.08 -2.68 -15.20
CA ASP A 131 -12.36 -2.94 -15.88
C ASP A 131 -12.90 -4.35 -15.55
N ILE A 132 -12.99 -4.65 -14.26
CA ILE A 132 -13.56 -5.91 -13.74
C ILE A 132 -14.95 -5.60 -13.17
N HIS A 133 -15.97 -6.27 -13.70
CA HIS A 133 -17.31 -6.16 -13.16
C HIS A 133 -17.42 -6.95 -11.83
N PRO A 134 -18.11 -6.45 -10.78
CA PRO A 134 -18.22 -7.17 -9.50
C PRO A 134 -18.70 -8.62 -9.63
N SER A 135 -19.66 -8.89 -10.50
CA SER A 135 -20.17 -10.25 -10.74
C SER A 135 -19.11 -11.21 -11.31
N GLU A 136 -18.09 -10.71 -12.00
CA GLU A 136 -16.97 -11.54 -12.47
C GLU A 136 -16.13 -12.03 -11.30
N LEU A 137 -15.79 -11.12 -10.37
CA LEU A 137 -15.06 -11.48 -9.16
C LEU A 137 -15.88 -12.45 -8.31
N GLU A 138 -17.16 -12.17 -8.08
CA GLU A 138 -18.03 -13.06 -7.32
C GLU A 138 -18.14 -14.46 -7.95
N GLN A 139 -18.27 -14.54 -9.27
CA GLN A 139 -18.29 -15.82 -9.97
C GLN A 139 -16.96 -16.55 -9.80
N PHE A 140 -15.84 -15.86 -9.98
CA PHE A 140 -14.51 -16.44 -9.76
C PHE A 140 -14.36 -16.96 -8.32
N VAL A 141 -14.76 -16.19 -7.31
CA VAL A 141 -14.72 -16.59 -5.90
C VAL A 141 -15.56 -17.84 -5.67
N ARG A 142 -16.80 -17.89 -6.16
CA ARG A 142 -17.67 -19.08 -6.06
C ARG A 142 -17.04 -20.31 -6.71
N ASP A 143 -16.50 -20.15 -7.91
CA ASP A 143 -15.86 -21.25 -8.64
C ASP A 143 -14.62 -21.75 -7.87
N ARG A 144 -13.75 -20.86 -7.37
CA ARG A 144 -12.57 -21.27 -6.59
C ARG A 144 -12.96 -21.98 -5.29
N GLU A 145 -13.91 -21.42 -4.54
CA GLU A 145 -14.36 -21.97 -3.25
C GLU A 145 -15.06 -23.33 -3.41
N SER A 146 -15.88 -23.51 -4.46
CA SER A 146 -16.52 -24.81 -4.77
C SER A 146 -15.52 -25.92 -5.11
N HIS A 147 -14.33 -25.57 -5.61
CA HIS A 147 -13.24 -26.51 -5.86
C HIS A 147 -12.28 -26.64 -4.66
N GLY A 148 -12.65 -26.14 -3.49
CA GLY A 148 -11.86 -26.24 -2.26
C GLY A 148 -10.66 -25.29 -2.18
N HIS A 149 -10.51 -24.36 -3.14
CA HIS A 149 -9.48 -23.33 -3.05
C HIS A 149 -9.91 -22.22 -2.09
N THR A 150 -8.98 -21.77 -1.25
CA THR A 150 -9.25 -20.76 -0.23
C THR A 150 -8.49 -19.48 -0.54
N ALA A 151 -9.10 -18.34 -0.23
CA ALA A 151 -8.47 -17.03 -0.38
C ALA A 151 -7.15 -16.94 0.40
N ASP A 152 -6.13 -16.37 -0.22
CA ASP A 152 -4.80 -16.22 0.37
C ASP A 152 -4.78 -15.14 1.46
N ARG A 153 -4.61 -15.58 2.72
CA ARG A 153 -4.47 -14.69 3.88
C ARG A 153 -3.09 -14.07 3.98
N VAL A 154 -2.05 -14.82 3.62
CA VAL A 154 -0.64 -14.47 3.88
C VAL A 154 -0.22 -13.35 2.96
N SER A 155 -0.50 -13.46 1.65
CA SER A 155 -0.11 -12.44 0.69
C SER A 155 -0.81 -11.09 0.93
N VAL A 156 -2.07 -11.12 1.39
CA VAL A 156 -2.79 -9.90 1.78
C VAL A 156 -2.15 -9.26 3.01
N SER A 157 -1.84 -10.04 4.04
CA SER A 157 -1.12 -9.56 5.23
C SER A 157 0.23 -8.93 4.87
N GLN A 158 1.01 -9.60 4.01
CA GLN A 158 2.29 -9.07 3.54
C GLN A 158 2.13 -7.76 2.75
N GLY A 159 1.11 -7.66 1.91
CA GLY A 159 0.77 -6.41 1.22
C GLY A 159 0.44 -5.26 2.19
N LEU A 160 -0.39 -5.52 3.20
CA LEU A 160 -0.72 -4.52 4.22
C LEU A 160 0.51 -4.08 5.03
N LYS A 161 1.47 -4.99 5.28
CA LYS A 161 2.76 -4.64 5.92
C LYS A 161 3.66 -3.81 5.00
N HIS A 162 3.62 -4.04 3.68
CA HIS A 162 4.36 -3.20 2.73
C HIS A 162 3.85 -1.77 2.69
N LEU A 163 2.56 -1.51 2.98
CA LEU A 163 2.07 -0.13 3.15
C LEU A 163 2.86 0.62 4.22
N VAL A 164 3.21 -0.04 5.33
CA VAL A 164 4.04 0.56 6.38
C VAL A 164 5.41 0.90 5.83
N ARG A 165 6.10 -0.09 5.28
CA ARG A 165 7.49 0.09 4.81
C ARG A 165 7.60 1.17 3.75
N ASP A 166 6.74 1.13 2.74
CA ASP A 166 6.87 1.96 1.54
C ASP A 166 6.15 3.32 1.67
N TRP A 167 5.09 3.44 2.47
CA TRP A 167 4.20 4.62 2.43
C TRP A 167 3.74 5.12 3.81
N SER A 168 4.50 4.84 4.88
CA SER A 168 4.25 5.45 6.18
C SER A 168 5.52 6.05 6.78
N ASP A 169 5.35 6.98 7.73
CA ASP A 169 6.44 7.53 8.52
C ASP A 169 7.16 6.43 9.34
N GLU A 170 6.42 5.44 9.85
CA GLU A 170 7.00 4.31 10.61
C GLU A 170 7.97 3.47 9.78
N GLY A 171 7.76 3.39 8.45
CA GLY A 171 8.63 2.67 7.53
C GLY A 171 9.96 3.39 7.24
N ASP A 172 10.11 4.65 7.63
CA ASP A 172 11.29 5.46 7.27
C ASP A 172 12.59 4.87 7.82
N VAL A 173 12.54 4.27 9.01
CA VAL A 173 13.67 3.60 9.66
C VAL A 173 14.24 2.47 8.81
N GLU A 174 13.41 1.77 8.03
CA GLU A 174 13.88 0.76 7.08
C GLU A 174 14.38 1.40 5.79
N ARG A 175 13.65 2.38 5.25
CA ARG A 175 14.01 3.02 3.97
C ARG A 175 15.34 3.77 4.03
N ILE A 176 15.62 4.49 5.12
CA ILE A 176 16.83 5.30 5.29
C ILE A 176 18.12 4.47 5.28
N GLN A 177 18.02 3.16 5.58
CA GLN A 177 19.17 2.26 5.55
C GLN A 177 19.62 1.92 4.13
N ALA A 178 18.70 1.90 3.16
CA ALA A 178 18.97 1.44 1.80
C ALA A 178 18.85 2.54 0.73
N PHE A 179 17.77 3.34 0.77
CA PHE A 179 17.44 4.26 -0.32
C PHE A 179 18.50 5.36 -0.54
N PRO A 180 19.03 6.02 0.50
CA PRO A 180 20.04 7.08 0.30
C PRO A 180 21.29 6.61 -0.43
N ILE A 181 21.68 5.33 -0.27
CA ILE A 181 22.84 4.75 -0.97
C ILE A 181 22.57 4.69 -2.48
N ILE A 182 21.39 4.21 -2.87
CA ILE A 182 20.97 4.10 -4.27
C ILE A 182 20.82 5.50 -4.89
N LEU A 183 20.09 6.40 -4.20
CA LEU A 183 19.83 7.76 -4.69
C LEU A 183 21.12 8.55 -4.92
N ARG A 184 22.06 8.51 -3.95
CA ARG A 184 23.37 9.15 -4.09
C ARG A 184 24.20 8.54 -5.21
N SER A 185 24.15 7.22 -5.38
CA SER A 185 24.87 6.54 -6.46
C SER A 185 24.36 6.97 -7.83
N LEU A 186 23.04 7.04 -8.02
CA LEU A 186 22.42 7.52 -9.25
C LEU A 186 22.75 8.99 -9.52
N HIS A 187 22.70 9.85 -8.49
CA HIS A 187 23.07 11.25 -8.61
C HIS A 187 24.53 11.42 -9.10
N ASN A 188 25.45 10.63 -8.58
CA ASN A 188 26.88 10.71 -8.92
C ASN A 188 27.21 10.09 -10.28
N LEU A 189 26.53 9.00 -10.67
CA LEU A 189 26.74 8.33 -11.96
C LEU A 189 26.15 9.13 -13.13
N PHE A 190 25.07 9.88 -12.87
CA PHE A 190 24.37 10.66 -13.89
C PHE A 190 24.26 12.15 -13.51
N PRO A 191 25.40 12.87 -13.42
CA PRO A 191 25.41 14.28 -13.04
C PRO A 191 24.78 15.18 -14.11
N ASN A 192 24.83 14.78 -15.39
CA ASN A 192 24.29 15.53 -16.54
C ASN A 192 22.94 14.99 -17.03
N ARG A 193 22.20 14.28 -16.18
CA ARG A 193 20.94 13.59 -16.54
C ARG A 193 19.85 14.52 -17.09
N GLU A 194 19.86 15.80 -16.77
CA GLU A 194 18.88 16.74 -17.34
C GLU A 194 19.03 16.92 -18.86
N ASN A 195 20.25 16.72 -19.39
CA ASN A 195 20.56 16.82 -20.81
C ASN A 195 20.55 15.44 -21.51
N GLN A 196 20.18 14.37 -20.80
CA GLN A 196 20.24 13.00 -21.29
C GLN A 196 18.93 12.27 -20.97
N ARG A 197 18.51 11.37 -21.86
CA ARG A 197 17.36 10.51 -21.58
C ARG A 197 17.82 9.28 -20.78
N VAL A 198 17.90 9.39 -19.45
CA VAL A 198 18.32 8.28 -18.57
C VAL A 198 17.09 7.49 -18.11
N ARG A 199 17.04 6.20 -18.45
CA ARG A 199 15.94 5.30 -18.06
C ARG A 199 16.36 4.37 -16.93
N ILE A 200 15.55 4.29 -15.89
CA ILE A 200 15.75 3.43 -14.72
C ILE A 200 14.63 2.39 -14.68
N LEU A 201 14.99 1.12 -14.56
CA LEU A 201 14.05 0.02 -14.33
C LEU A 201 14.27 -0.55 -12.93
N LEU A 202 13.20 -0.64 -12.15
CA LEU A 202 13.19 -1.24 -10.81
C LEU A 202 12.38 -2.55 -10.81
N PRO A 203 13.02 -3.72 -10.97
CA PRO A 203 12.34 -5.00 -10.86
C PRO A 203 12.01 -5.31 -9.39
N GLY A 204 10.85 -5.94 -9.15
CA GLY A 204 10.37 -6.25 -7.79
C GLY A 204 10.18 -4.98 -6.97
N SER A 205 9.55 -3.97 -7.55
CA SER A 205 9.44 -2.63 -6.95
C SER A 205 8.57 -2.57 -5.69
N GLY A 206 7.85 -3.63 -5.33
CA GLY A 206 6.92 -3.64 -4.20
C GLY A 206 5.80 -2.63 -4.42
N LEU A 207 5.61 -1.71 -3.46
CA LEU A 207 4.67 -0.59 -3.62
C LEU A 207 5.34 0.65 -4.22
N GLY A 208 6.52 0.51 -4.82
CA GLY A 208 7.07 1.48 -5.75
C GLY A 208 7.70 2.73 -5.12
N ARG A 209 7.82 2.83 -3.79
CA ARG A 209 8.35 4.02 -3.10
C ARG A 209 9.74 4.43 -3.59
N LEU A 210 10.66 3.49 -3.77
CA LEU A 210 12.01 3.80 -4.28
C LEU A 210 11.95 4.44 -5.67
N GLY A 211 11.05 3.99 -6.54
CA GLY A 211 10.86 4.59 -7.86
C GLY A 211 10.46 6.06 -7.77
N HIS A 212 9.54 6.39 -6.85
CA HIS A 212 9.12 7.76 -6.61
C HIS A 212 10.23 8.63 -6.00
N GLU A 213 11.08 8.06 -5.13
CA GLU A 213 12.26 8.78 -4.62
C GLU A 213 13.31 9.04 -5.72
N ILE A 214 13.50 8.12 -6.66
CA ILE A 214 14.39 8.33 -7.82
C ILE A 214 13.81 9.37 -8.76
N ALA A 215 12.52 9.31 -9.07
CA ALA A 215 11.86 10.28 -9.93
C ALA A 215 11.95 11.71 -9.35
N ALA A 216 11.88 11.84 -8.03
CA ALA A 216 12.05 13.11 -7.33
C ALA A 216 13.45 13.75 -7.51
N LEU A 217 14.48 12.98 -7.90
CA LEU A 217 15.81 13.53 -8.25
C LEU A 217 15.81 14.29 -9.59
N ARG A 218 14.72 14.20 -10.36
CA ARG A 218 14.52 14.77 -11.71
C ARG A 218 15.52 14.23 -12.74
N GLY A 219 15.16 14.31 -14.02
CA GLY A 219 16.02 13.87 -15.13
C GLY A 219 16.18 12.34 -15.27
N PHE A 220 15.29 11.57 -14.64
CA PHE A 220 15.20 10.11 -14.84
C PHE A 220 13.80 9.75 -15.33
N GLU A 221 13.72 8.85 -16.31
CA GLU A 221 12.50 8.15 -16.68
C GLU A 221 12.45 6.84 -15.89
N VAL A 222 11.56 6.75 -14.90
CA VAL A 222 11.51 5.62 -13.97
C VAL A 222 10.39 4.66 -14.34
N THR A 223 10.74 3.38 -14.49
CA THR A 223 9.81 2.28 -14.65
C THR A 223 9.90 1.34 -13.44
N ASN A 224 8.81 1.26 -12.69
CA ASN A 224 8.60 0.20 -11.70
C ASN A 224 8.12 -1.07 -12.41
N ASN A 225 8.66 -2.21 -12.02
CA ASN A 225 8.16 -3.50 -12.46
C ASN A 225 7.83 -4.38 -11.26
N GLU A 226 6.58 -4.85 -11.21
CA GLU A 226 6.09 -5.67 -10.11
C GLU A 226 5.20 -6.80 -10.62
N TRP A 227 5.47 -8.01 -10.12
CA TRP A 227 4.81 -9.24 -10.51
C TRP A 227 3.58 -9.54 -9.65
N SER A 228 3.67 -9.24 -8.36
CA SER A 228 2.64 -9.53 -7.38
C SER A 228 1.40 -8.67 -7.59
N MET A 229 0.28 -9.32 -7.90
CA MET A 229 -1.00 -8.62 -8.05
C MET A 229 -1.51 -8.04 -6.72
N TYR A 230 -1.06 -8.55 -5.58
CA TYR A 230 -1.33 -7.94 -4.28
C TYR A 230 -0.65 -6.57 -4.15
N MET A 231 0.61 -6.46 -4.58
CA MET A 231 1.34 -5.20 -4.57
C MET A 231 0.79 -4.23 -5.60
N ASN A 232 0.50 -4.70 -6.82
CA ASN A 232 -0.07 -3.87 -7.88
C ASN A 232 -1.42 -3.28 -7.44
N THR A 233 -2.31 -4.09 -6.88
CA THR A 233 -3.63 -3.63 -6.40
C THR A 233 -3.49 -2.54 -5.32
N LEU A 234 -2.60 -2.73 -4.35
CA LEU A 234 -2.33 -1.73 -3.31
C LEU A 234 -1.66 -0.48 -3.88
N TYR A 235 -0.71 -0.62 -4.81
CA TYR A 235 -0.09 0.52 -5.48
C TYR A 235 -1.12 1.35 -6.24
N ARG A 236 -2.03 0.72 -7.00
CA ARG A 236 -3.13 1.42 -7.70
C ARG A 236 -4.07 2.12 -6.73
N PHE A 237 -4.30 1.57 -5.54
CA PHE A 237 -5.08 2.23 -4.49
C PHE A 237 -4.36 3.47 -3.94
N ILE A 238 -3.05 3.35 -3.71
CA ILE A 238 -2.19 4.43 -3.23
C ILE A 238 -2.11 5.58 -4.25
N GLU A 239 -1.98 5.28 -5.56
CA GLU A 239 -1.97 6.28 -6.64
C GLU A 239 -3.24 7.16 -6.70
N LYS A 240 -4.38 6.69 -6.15
CA LYS A 240 -5.63 7.47 -6.08
C LYS A 240 -5.71 8.40 -4.87
N GLN A 241 -4.82 8.26 -3.87
CA GLN A 241 -4.87 9.09 -2.67
C GLN A 241 -4.34 10.50 -2.97
N LYS A 242 -5.12 11.51 -2.60
CA LYS A 242 -4.76 12.93 -2.82
C LYS A 242 -4.19 13.60 -1.58
N ASP A 243 -4.54 13.08 -0.41
CA ASP A 243 -4.19 13.64 0.88
C ASP A 243 -3.22 12.71 1.60
N MET A 244 -2.23 13.29 2.28
CA MET A 244 -1.31 12.55 3.12
C MET A 244 -2.01 12.03 4.38
N ASN A 245 -1.58 10.87 4.87
CA ASN A 245 -2.02 10.29 6.15
C ASN A 245 -3.55 10.15 6.29
N ASN A 246 -4.25 10.02 5.17
CA ASN A 246 -5.71 9.98 5.08
C ASN A 246 -6.31 8.56 5.20
N ARG A 247 -5.45 7.54 5.20
CA ARG A 247 -5.79 6.14 5.40
C ARG A 247 -5.01 5.56 6.56
N LYS A 248 -5.60 4.53 7.18
CA LYS A 248 -5.05 3.85 8.35
C LYS A 248 -5.12 2.35 8.16
N VAL A 249 -4.04 1.66 8.49
CA VAL A 249 -3.96 0.20 8.49
C VAL A 249 -3.53 -0.27 9.88
N HIS A 250 -4.02 -1.43 10.31
CA HIS A 250 -3.59 -2.12 11.54
C HIS A 250 -2.82 -3.39 11.16
N PRO A 251 -1.57 -3.29 10.69
CA PRO A 251 -0.93 -4.37 9.92
C PRO A 251 -0.37 -5.50 10.81
N PHE A 252 -0.42 -5.35 12.13
CA PHE A 252 0.17 -6.28 13.09
C PHE A 252 -0.87 -7.12 13.85
N VAL A 253 -2.16 -6.90 13.61
CA VAL A 253 -3.25 -7.56 14.36
C VAL A 253 -3.44 -9.04 13.99
N ASP A 254 -2.75 -9.49 12.95
CA ASP A 254 -2.84 -10.84 12.38
C ASP A 254 -1.83 -11.84 13.00
N SER A 255 -0.95 -11.36 13.89
CA SER A 255 0.06 -12.13 14.63
C SER A 255 0.08 -11.69 16.09
N TRP A 256 -0.03 -12.63 17.04
CA TRP A 256 -0.01 -12.34 18.49
C TRP A 256 1.35 -12.61 19.14
N SER A 257 2.34 -12.99 18.35
CA SER A 257 3.70 -13.27 18.81
C SER A 257 4.62 -12.06 18.66
N HIS A 258 5.68 -11.99 19.48
CA HIS A 258 6.76 -10.99 19.40
C HIS A 258 6.32 -9.52 19.58
N HIS A 259 5.19 -9.29 20.24
CA HIS A 259 4.79 -7.95 20.66
C HIS A 259 5.19 -7.69 22.11
N SER A 260 5.97 -6.63 22.33
CA SER A 260 6.34 -6.15 23.67
C SER A 260 5.12 -5.67 24.47
N THR A 261 4.12 -5.10 23.80
CA THR A 261 2.88 -4.61 24.42
C THR A 261 1.68 -4.86 23.50
N SER A 262 0.46 -4.86 24.07
CA SER A 262 -0.76 -4.99 23.26
C SER A 262 -1.01 -3.74 22.41
N ALA A 263 -0.63 -2.56 22.90
CA ALA A 263 -0.64 -1.33 22.11
C ALA A 263 0.23 -1.46 20.85
N ASN A 264 1.40 -2.10 20.94
CA ASN A 264 2.26 -2.33 19.79
C ASN A 264 1.61 -3.23 18.72
N MET A 265 0.88 -4.27 19.14
CA MET A 265 0.13 -5.16 18.24
C MET A 265 -1.07 -4.46 17.58
N MET A 266 -1.76 -3.61 18.35
CA MET A 266 -3.04 -2.99 17.94
C MET A 266 -2.89 -1.64 17.24
N ARG A 267 -1.69 -1.06 17.22
CA ARG A 267 -1.47 0.28 16.69
C ARG A 267 -1.92 0.39 15.22
N GLY A 268 -2.48 1.55 14.90
CA GLY A 268 -2.80 1.92 13.53
C GLY A 268 -1.68 2.76 12.94
N VAL A 269 -1.31 2.49 11.71
CA VAL A 269 -0.29 3.19 10.93
C VAL A 269 -0.98 4.02 9.85
N LEU A 270 -0.65 5.30 9.76
CA LEU A 270 -1.19 6.20 8.74
C LEU A 270 -0.38 6.13 7.45
N PHE A 271 -1.07 6.27 6.31
CA PHE A 271 -0.48 6.31 4.97
C PHE A 271 -1.42 7.05 4.00
N PRO A 272 -0.94 7.52 2.83
CA PRO A 272 0.47 7.65 2.46
C PRO A 272 1.16 8.82 3.19
N ASP A 273 2.43 8.67 3.58
CA ASP A 273 3.27 9.69 4.22
C ASP A 273 3.79 10.78 3.26
N LYS A 274 3.53 10.63 1.96
CA LYS A 274 4.00 11.55 0.92
C LYS A 274 2.95 11.64 -0.19
N TYR A 275 2.85 12.82 -0.80
CA TYR A 275 2.08 12.99 -2.03
C TYR A 275 2.69 12.16 -3.17
N ILE A 276 1.81 11.59 -3.99
CA ILE A 276 2.20 10.79 -5.14
C ILE A 276 1.70 11.50 -6.38
N ASN A 277 2.63 12.07 -7.13
CA ASN A 277 2.32 12.40 -8.50
C ASN A 277 2.35 11.11 -9.29
N SER A 278 1.15 10.60 -9.62
CA SER A 278 1.07 9.36 -10.38
C SER A 278 1.92 9.44 -11.64
N ASN A 279 2.07 10.62 -12.27
CA ASN A 279 2.86 10.83 -13.49
C ASN A 279 4.36 10.56 -13.36
N ASP A 280 4.95 10.59 -12.17
CA ASP A 280 6.41 10.54 -12.01
C ASP A 280 7.03 9.15 -12.32
N VAL A 281 6.25 8.06 -12.17
CA VAL A 281 6.76 6.68 -12.31
C VAL A 281 5.81 5.77 -13.08
N LEU A 282 6.29 5.15 -14.16
CA LEU A 282 5.51 4.17 -14.92
C LEU A 282 5.53 2.82 -14.21
N LEU A 283 4.37 2.27 -13.83
CA LEU A 283 4.27 0.87 -13.38
C LEU A 283 3.97 -0.06 -14.55
N VAL A 284 4.87 -1.02 -14.80
CA VAL A 284 4.68 -2.16 -15.70
C VAL A 284 4.44 -3.42 -14.88
N GLU A 285 3.23 -3.96 -14.96
CA GLU A 285 2.83 -5.16 -14.22
C GLU A 285 3.35 -6.41 -14.94
N GLY A 286 4.14 -7.22 -14.24
CA GLY A 286 4.80 -8.40 -14.79
C GLY A 286 3.80 -9.42 -15.34
N THR A 287 3.99 -9.82 -16.59
CA THR A 287 3.17 -10.81 -17.31
C THR A 287 3.81 -12.17 -17.39
#